data_AF-A0A6A3VGF4-F1
#
_entry.id   AF-A0A6A3VGF4-F1
#
_cell.length_a   1.000
_cell.length_b   1.000
_cell.length_c   1.000
_cell.angle_alpha   90.00
_cell.angle_beta   90.00
_cell.angle_gamma   90.00
#
_symmetry.space_group_name_H-M   'P 1'
#
loop_
_entity.id
_entity.type
_entity.pdbx_description
1 polymer ?
#
loop_
_entity_poly.entity_id
_entity_poly.type
_entity_poly.pdbx_seq_one_letter_code
_entity_poly.pdbx_strand_id
1 'polypeptide(L)'
;ALKTIERALIASSGDRQDRVELRVNQTVPSLAGPALRPDLQLFNHTKKTVAVVDLAVAFEEQANDDPESSALARIAAHKRAKYAGIKRHLERQGWKVHCSMKAKAHRVRLRAVLITR
;
A
#
# COMPACT_ATOMS: atom_id res chain seq x y z
N ALA A 1 -10.18 -13.85 -0.62
CA ALA A 1 -8.90 -13.38 -1.20
C ALA A 1 -7.81 -13.18 -0.14
N LEU A 2 -7.93 -12.21 0.78
CA LEU A 2 -6.91 -11.94 1.80
C LEU A 2 -6.62 -13.13 2.74
N LYS A 3 -7.65 -13.79 3.26
CA LYS A 3 -7.50 -15.02 4.08
C LYS A 3 -6.78 -16.17 3.34
N THR A 4 -6.86 -16.18 2.01
CA THR A 4 -6.18 -17.19 1.17
C THR A 4 -4.70 -16.88 1.07
N ILE A 5 -4.33 -15.60 0.93
CA ILE A 5 -2.94 -15.14 0.91
C ILE A 5 -2.29 -15.37 2.29
N GLU A 6 -3.00 -15.06 3.37
CA GLU A 6 -2.55 -15.33 4.73
C GLU A 6 -2.27 -16.82 4.96
N ARG A 7 -3.21 -17.70 4.56
CA ARG A 7 -3.01 -19.16 4.64
C ARG A 7 -1.85 -19.66 3.79
N ALA A 8 -1.66 -19.11 2.59
CA ALA A 8 -0.56 -19.49 1.71
C ALA A 8 0.81 -19.06 2.29
N LEU A 9 0.88 -17.89 2.93
CA LEU A 9 2.08 -17.42 3.63
C LEU A 9 2.40 -18.27 4.87
N ILE A 10 1.38 -18.69 5.62
CA ILE A 10 1.55 -19.59 6.76
C ILE A 10 2.00 -20.99 6.28
N ALA A 11 1.36 -21.52 5.24
CA ALA A 11 1.66 -22.85 4.70
C ALA A 11 3.03 -22.97 4.02
N SER A 12 3.58 -21.89 3.45
CA SER A 12 4.88 -21.91 2.75
C SER A 12 6.10 -21.88 3.68
N SER A 13 5.89 -21.84 4.99
CA SER A 13 6.95 -21.51 5.95
C SER A 13 7.57 -22.71 6.69
N GLY A 14 7.68 -23.88 6.06
CA GLY A 14 8.23 -25.10 6.70
C GLY A 14 9.70 -25.03 7.18
N ASP A 15 9.93 -25.69 8.31
CA ASP A 15 11.15 -26.26 8.94
C ASP A 15 12.32 -25.37 9.40
N ARG A 16 12.36 -24.10 8.98
CA ARG A 16 13.12 -23.02 9.67
C ARG A 16 12.27 -21.74 9.63
N GLN A 17 11.05 -21.88 10.12
CA GLN A 17 9.93 -20.97 9.96
C GLN A 17 10.31 -19.56 10.46
N ASP A 18 10.67 -18.68 9.52
CA ASP A 18 10.84 -17.26 9.83
C ASP A 18 9.59 -16.80 10.59
N ARG A 19 9.77 -16.13 11.75
CA ARG A 19 8.64 -15.65 12.53
C ARG A 19 8.02 -14.46 11.79
N VAL A 20 6.97 -14.75 11.02
CA VAL A 20 6.27 -13.77 10.18
C VAL A 20 4.97 -13.32 10.85
N GLU A 21 4.69 -12.03 10.78
CA GLU A 21 3.46 -11.40 11.26
C GLU A 21 2.84 -10.55 10.15
N LEU A 22 1.58 -10.82 9.81
CA LEU A 22 0.78 -10.01 8.89
C LEU A 22 -0.15 -9.10 9.68
N ARG A 23 -0.12 -7.80 9.39
CA ARG A 23 -1.02 -6.79 9.95
C ARG A 23 -1.77 -6.13 8.81
N VAL A 24 -3.10 -6.13 8.87
CA VAL A 24 -3.97 -5.60 7.82
C VAL A 24 -4.76 -4.41 8.37
N ASN A 25 -4.69 -3.24 7.72
CA ASN A 25 -5.38 -2.02 8.13
C ASN A 25 -5.13 -1.59 9.60
N GLN A 26 -3.97 -1.98 10.16
CA GLN A 26 -3.59 -1.67 11.53
C GLN A 26 -2.60 -0.51 11.58
N THR A 27 -2.54 0.18 12.71
CA THR A 27 -1.52 1.21 12.93
C THR A 27 -0.12 0.60 12.95
N VAL A 28 0.85 1.36 12.47
CA VAL A 28 2.27 0.99 12.61
C VAL A 28 2.65 1.03 14.09
N PRO A 29 3.24 -0.04 14.66
CA PRO A 29 3.59 -0.09 16.08
C PRO A 29 4.50 1.06 16.52
N SER A 30 4.16 1.67 17.64
CA SER A 30 4.97 2.70 18.33
C SER A 30 5.27 3.96 17.48
N LEU A 31 4.59 4.17 16.35
CA LEU A 31 4.74 5.38 15.55
C LEU A 31 3.98 6.53 16.24
N ALA A 32 4.71 7.55 16.69
CA ALA A 32 4.11 8.77 17.24
C ALA A 32 3.51 9.64 16.11
N GLY A 33 2.33 10.21 16.35
CA GLY A 33 1.63 11.07 15.38
C GLY A 33 0.31 10.46 14.87
N PRO A 34 -0.25 10.97 13.75
CA PRO A 34 -1.50 10.46 13.22
C PRO A 34 -1.41 8.96 12.97
N ALA A 35 -2.41 8.22 13.44
CA ALA A 35 -2.52 6.77 13.37
C ALA A 35 -2.56 6.28 11.91
N LEU A 36 -1.40 6.24 11.27
CA LEU A 36 -1.21 5.76 9.91
C LEU A 36 -1.47 4.26 9.89
N ARG A 37 -2.45 3.84 9.07
CA ARG A 37 -2.91 2.46 8.92
C ARG A 37 -2.66 2.01 7.48
N PRO A 38 -1.48 1.42 7.18
CA PRO A 38 -1.23 0.84 5.88
C PRO A 38 -2.18 -0.33 5.61
N ASP A 39 -2.53 -0.56 4.35
CA ASP A 39 -3.37 -1.69 3.96
C ASP A 39 -2.77 -3.01 4.43
N LEU A 40 -1.46 -3.18 4.22
CA LEU A 40 -0.72 -4.37 4.64
C LEU A 40 0.64 -4.01 5.23
N GLN A 41 1.00 -4.71 6.30
CA GLN A 41 2.34 -4.76 6.86
C GLN A 41 2.72 -6.22 7.05
N LEU A 42 3.87 -6.64 6.51
CA LEU A 42 4.40 -7.99 6.66
C LEU A 42 5.75 -7.91 7.36
N PHE A 43 5.77 -8.23 8.64
CA PHE A 43 6.98 -8.29 9.45
C PHE A 43 7.57 -9.69 9.38
N ASN A 44 8.88 -9.78 9.14
CA ASN A 44 9.65 -11.00 9.35
C ASN A 44 10.62 -10.72 10.50
N HIS A 45 10.26 -11.18 11.69
CA HIS A 45 10.99 -10.94 12.92
C HIS A 45 12.36 -11.65 12.94
N THR A 46 12.50 -12.77 12.23
CA THR A 46 13.77 -13.50 12.10
C THR A 46 14.79 -12.72 11.27
N LYS A 47 14.37 -12.24 10.10
CA LYS A 47 15.24 -11.48 9.18
C LYS A 47 15.30 -9.98 9.47
N LYS A 48 14.52 -9.51 10.46
CA LYS A 48 14.32 -8.09 10.76
C LYS A 48 13.96 -7.27 9.52
N THR A 49 13.10 -7.82 8.66
CA THR A 49 12.57 -7.12 7.49
C THR A 49 11.10 -6.80 7.68
N VAL A 50 10.64 -5.73 7.03
CA VAL A 50 9.22 -5.37 6.98
C VAL A 50 8.85 -4.85 5.60
N ALA A 51 7.77 -5.40 5.04
CA ALA A 51 7.14 -4.84 3.85
C ALA A 51 5.91 -4.04 4.26
N VAL A 52 5.81 -2.78 3.82
CA VAL A 52 4.66 -1.90 4.06
C VAL A 52 4.04 -1.56 2.71
N VAL A 53 2.76 -1.88 2.54
CA VAL A 53 2.03 -1.72 1.28
C VAL A 53 0.81 -0.85 1.49
N ASP A 54 0.63 0.11 0.58
CA ASP A 54 -0.53 0.99 0.52
C ASP A 54 -1.05 1.05 -0.93
N LEU A 55 -2.29 0.65 -1.11
CA LEU A 55 -2.98 0.63 -2.39
C LEU A 55 -3.93 1.83 -2.46
N ALA A 56 -3.97 2.50 -3.60
CA ALA A 56 -5.01 3.49 -3.91
C ALA A 56 -5.66 3.13 -5.22
N VAL A 57 -6.96 3.34 -5.27
CA VAL A 57 -7.69 3.47 -6.52
C VAL A 57 -8.00 4.94 -6.70
N ALA A 58 -7.49 5.53 -7.77
CA ALA A 58 -7.82 6.89 -8.16
C ALA A 58 -8.91 6.81 -9.23
N PHE A 59 -9.98 7.58 -9.05
CA PHE A 59 -10.97 7.82 -10.09
C PHE A 59 -10.53 9.09 -10.82
N GLU A 60 -10.16 8.95 -12.09
CA GLU A 60 -9.85 10.09 -12.96
C GLU A 60 -11.02 10.31 -13.90
N GLU A 61 -11.57 11.52 -13.88
CA GLU A 61 -12.53 12.00 -14.89
C GLU A 61 -11.73 12.45 -16.13
N GLN A 62 -12.21 12.10 -17.31
CA GLN A 62 -11.48 12.25 -18.56
C GLN A 62 -11.42 13.73 -18.99
N ALA A 63 -10.48 14.50 -18.43
CA ALA A 63 -10.06 15.77 -19.00
C ALA A 63 -8.91 15.47 -19.97
N ASN A 64 -9.22 15.53 -21.28
CA ASN A 64 -8.38 15.49 -22.48
C ASN A 64 -6.94 14.96 -22.37
N ASP A 65 -6.64 14.01 -23.26
CA ASP A 65 -5.37 13.31 -23.43
C ASP A 65 -4.13 14.20 -23.26
N ASP A 66 -3.48 14.10 -22.10
CA ASP A 66 -2.08 14.48 -21.92
C ASP A 66 -1.31 13.28 -21.31
N PRO A 67 -0.53 12.53 -22.12
CA PRO A 67 0.05 11.25 -21.71
C PRO A 67 1.24 11.37 -20.74
N GLU A 68 1.65 12.58 -20.33
CA GLU A 68 2.93 12.79 -19.61
C GLU A 68 2.81 13.49 -18.23
N SER A 69 1.65 13.94 -17.73
CA SER A 69 1.68 14.68 -16.44
C SER A 69 0.41 14.64 -15.55
N SER A 70 0.55 13.91 -14.44
CA SER A 70 0.55 14.51 -13.08
C SER A 70 -0.47 14.04 -12.03
N ALA A 71 -1.56 13.33 -12.30
CA ALA A 71 -2.46 12.91 -11.21
C ALA A 71 -1.93 11.68 -10.45
N LEU A 72 -1.70 10.55 -11.15
CA LEU A 72 -1.09 9.35 -10.55
C LEU A 72 0.31 9.59 -9.97
N ALA A 73 1.14 10.37 -10.67
CA ALA A 73 2.48 10.72 -10.21
C ALA A 73 2.44 11.56 -8.92
N ARG A 74 1.53 12.54 -8.81
CA ARG A 74 1.31 13.32 -7.58
C ARG A 74 0.81 12.43 -6.45
N ILE A 75 -0.12 11.51 -6.71
CA ILE A 75 -0.60 10.55 -5.69
C ILE A 75 0.55 9.66 -5.21
N ALA A 76 1.38 9.14 -6.13
CA ALA A 76 2.52 8.32 -5.78
C ALA A 76 3.58 9.11 -4.98
N ALA A 77 3.87 10.36 -5.35
CA ALA A 77 4.77 11.24 -4.63
C ALA A 77 4.24 11.60 -3.23
N HIS A 78 2.95 11.94 -3.12
CA HIS A 78 2.28 12.23 -1.86
C HIS A 78 2.29 11.03 -0.92
N LYS A 79 1.99 9.82 -1.44
CA LYS A 79 2.11 8.58 -0.68
C LYS A 79 3.56 8.31 -0.25
N ARG A 80 4.55 8.50 -1.13
CA ARG A 80 5.96 8.34 -0.73
C ARG A 80 6.35 9.28 0.41
N ALA A 81 5.97 10.55 0.34
CA ALA A 81 6.23 11.52 1.42
C ALA A 81 5.55 11.10 2.74
N LYS A 82 4.27 10.69 2.67
CA LYS A 82 3.50 10.21 3.82
C LYS A 82 4.13 8.97 4.49
N TYR A 83 4.65 8.05 3.69
CA TYR A 83 5.24 6.80 4.18
C TYR A 83 6.75 6.90 4.52
N ALA A 84 7.42 7.99 4.16
CA ALA A 84 8.82 8.23 4.54
C ALA A 84 9.01 8.26 6.06
N GLY A 85 8.03 8.79 6.81
CA GLY A 85 8.04 8.78 8.27
C GLY A 85 7.98 7.37 8.86
N ILE A 86 7.16 6.48 8.29
CA ILE A 86 7.07 5.06 8.68
C ILE A 86 8.40 4.36 8.41
N LYS A 87 8.97 4.57 7.22
CA LYS A 87 10.26 3.97 6.85
C LYS A 87 11.35 4.36 7.85
N ARG A 88 11.51 5.67 8.10
CA ARG A 88 12.50 6.17 9.07
C ARG A 88 12.24 5.65 10.49
N HIS A 89 10.98 5.59 10.90
CA HIS A 89 10.60 5.09 12.23
C HIS A 89 11.00 3.62 12.43
N LEU A 90 10.66 2.75 11.47
CA LEU A 90 10.98 1.33 11.54
C LEU A 90 12.49 1.08 11.35
N GLU A 91 13.16 1.84 10.49
CA GLU A 91 14.62 1.77 10.33
C GLU A 91 15.37 2.11 11.63
N ARG A 92 14.90 3.12 12.38
CA ARG A 92 15.46 3.44 13.72
C ARG A 92 15.29 2.30 14.73
N GLN A 93 14.31 1.43 14.53
CA GLN A 93 14.09 0.23 15.36
C GLN A 93 14.86 -0.99 14.84
N GLY A 94 15.75 -0.81 13.86
CA GLY A 94 16.59 -1.87 13.30
C GLY A 94 15.91 -2.72 12.22
N TRP A 95 14.78 -2.27 11.66
CA TRP A 95 14.13 -2.98 10.56
C TRP A 95 14.69 -2.57 9.21
N LYS A 96 14.89 -3.54 8.31
CA LYS A 96 15.06 -3.30 6.88
C LYS A 96 13.67 -3.16 6.23
N VAL A 97 13.37 -1.96 5.74
CA VAL A 97 12.01 -1.60 5.29
C VAL A 97 11.89 -1.60 3.77
N HIS A 98 10.87 -2.28 3.25
CA HIS A 98 10.45 -2.23 1.86
C HIS A 98 9.07 -1.57 1.74
N CYS A 99 8.97 -0.44 1.05
CA CYS A 99 7.71 0.28 0.86
C CYS A 99 7.21 0.13 -0.58
N SER A 100 5.96 -0.30 -0.75
CA SER A 100 5.29 -0.35 -2.05
C SER A 100 4.01 0.48 -2.00
N MET A 101 4.03 1.66 -2.62
CA MET A 101 2.90 2.56 -2.74
C MET A 101 2.37 2.49 -4.17
N LYS A 102 1.25 1.80 -4.38
CA LYS A 102 0.66 1.65 -5.73
C LYS A 102 -0.63 2.45 -5.83
N ALA A 103 -0.81 3.13 -6.96
CA ALA A 103 -2.06 3.74 -7.36
C ALA A 103 -2.50 3.11 -8.68
N LYS A 104 -3.78 2.75 -8.79
CA LYS A 104 -4.40 2.28 -10.04
C LYS A 104 -5.49 3.26 -10.44
N ALA A 105 -5.47 3.71 -11.70
CA ALA A 105 -6.58 4.46 -12.27
C ALA A 105 -7.74 3.50 -12.62
N HIS A 106 -8.96 3.86 -12.23
CA HIS A 106 -10.17 3.19 -12.69
C HIS A 106 -10.91 4.10 -13.70
N ARG A 107 -11.07 3.62 -14.94
CA ARG A 107 -11.75 4.35 -16.02
C ARG A 107 -13.25 4.11 -15.94
N VAL A 108 -14.02 5.15 -15.59
CA VAL A 108 -15.48 5.12 -15.70
C VAL A 108 -15.88 5.76 -17.02
N ARG A 109 -16.53 4.98 -17.92
CA ARG A 109 -17.14 5.51 -19.15
C ARG A 109 -18.53 6.02 -18.80
N LEU A 110 -18.70 7.32 -18.63
CA LEU A 110 -20.03 7.94 -18.62
C LEU A 110 -20.57 7.91 -20.05
N ARG A 111 -21.58 7.07 -20.31
CA ARG A 111 -22.39 7.18 -21.53
C ARG A 111 -23.47 8.22 -21.26
N ALA A 112 -23.35 9.39 -21.88
CA ALA A 112 -24.45 10.33 -21.95
C ALA A 112 -25.58 9.68 -22.78
N VAL A 113 -26.69 9.34 -22.13
CA VAL A 113 -27.94 9.04 -22.82
C VAL A 113 -28.59 10.39 -23.08
N LEU A 114 -28.42 10.91 -24.29
CA LEU A 114 -29.23 12.02 -24.78
C LEU A 114 -30.67 11.51 -24.94
N ILE A 115 -31.55 11.88 -24.02
CA ILE A 115 -33.00 11.78 -24.22
C ILE A 115 -33.43 13.07 -24.92
N THR A 116 -33.44 13.06 -26.25
CA THR A 116 -34.15 14.07 -27.04
C THR A 116 -35.65 13.83 -26.88
N ARG A 117 -36.38 14.83 -26.37
CA ARG A 117 -37.83 14.92 -26.46
C ARG A 117 -38.25 15.43 -27.83
#